data_AF-A0A959JRT8-F1
#
_entry.id   AF-A0A959JRT8-F1
#
_cell.length_a   1.000
_cell.length_b   1.000
_cell.length_c   1.000
_cell.angle_alpha   90.00
_cell.angle_beta   90.00
_cell.angle_gamma   90.00
#
_symmetry.space_group_name_H-M   'P 1'
#
loop_
_entity.id
_entity.type
_entity.pdbx_description
1 polymer ?
#
loop_
_entity_poly.entity_id
_entity_poly.type
_entity_poly.pdbx_seq_one_letter_code
_entity_poly.pdbx_strand_id
1 'polypeptide(L)'
;MIEYESPVLEAAEAFVTKHFKENISDDHVFHDLEHTKEVVESAYEISMGYQLEDREIELLLLAAWFHDTGYDKGPDGHEERGCEYAKQFMQGHNFSEDDIEEVCNIIMATKMPQAPEGDLAEIMADADMSHLGKKSYWDRCGKIRQELHLVKDVIMSEQEWVDFEIDFLTNHRYHTDFAEELYDKKKHKHIRQLIKQKLRLSPAEYESPETISKKELDIKKKAENFQNKTYNKDYEIKELRLGRGVETMYRTAYRTHVSLSSIADFKANIMLSINAIIISIVISTLVPQFDTNTKLILPTVVLLVVCLVAMFYATLSTRPKVTEGKVSKEDIENKKGNLLFFGNFYKMPLNDYDWGMRELIKDSDYLYSTMTKDLYFLGIVLAKKYRYLSTCYSVFLFGLIISVVVFALTFLL
;
A
#
# COMPACT_ATOMS: atom_id res chain seq x y z
N MET A 1 -4.82 -1.73 -20.10
CA MET A 1 -5.34 -2.40 -21.31
C MET A 1 -4.78 -1.65 -22.50
N ILE A 2 -3.71 -2.18 -23.06
CA ILE A 2 -3.09 -1.67 -24.28
C ILE A 2 -3.99 -2.11 -25.45
N GLU A 3 -4.38 -1.17 -26.32
CA GLU A 3 -5.12 -1.45 -27.57
C GLU A 3 -4.15 -1.96 -28.65
N TYR A 4 -3.43 -3.07 -28.38
CA TYR A 4 -2.69 -3.81 -29.40
C TYR A 4 -3.43 -5.12 -29.63
N GLU A 5 -4.33 -5.12 -30.62
CA GLU A 5 -5.19 -6.28 -30.94
C GLU A 5 -4.40 -7.35 -31.70
N SER A 6 -3.76 -8.26 -30.96
CA SER A 6 -3.18 -9.50 -31.52
C SER A 6 -3.82 -10.71 -30.85
N PRO A 7 -4.55 -11.57 -31.61
CA PRO A 7 -5.17 -12.78 -31.07
C PRO A 7 -4.17 -13.74 -30.38
N VAL A 8 -2.90 -13.74 -30.81
CA VAL A 8 -1.88 -14.57 -30.15
C VAL A 8 -1.41 -13.97 -28.83
N LEU A 9 -1.35 -12.63 -28.70
CA LEU A 9 -1.04 -11.98 -27.43
C LEU A 9 -2.17 -12.15 -26.40
N GLU A 10 -3.43 -12.11 -26.84
CA GLU A 10 -4.57 -12.45 -25.97
C GLU A 10 -4.50 -13.90 -25.49
N ALA A 11 -4.12 -14.83 -26.37
CA ALA A 11 -3.91 -16.23 -26.02
C ALA A 11 -2.72 -16.41 -25.06
N ALA A 12 -1.64 -15.66 -25.24
CA ALA A 12 -0.48 -15.65 -24.35
C ALA A 12 -0.84 -15.12 -22.96
N GLU A 13 -1.54 -13.98 -22.88
CA GLU A 13 -2.05 -13.43 -21.62
C GLU A 13 -2.92 -14.45 -20.87
N ALA A 14 -3.85 -15.10 -21.57
CA ALA A 14 -4.73 -16.11 -20.97
C ALA A 14 -3.95 -17.33 -20.46
N PHE A 15 -2.97 -17.80 -21.24
CA PHE A 15 -2.10 -18.90 -20.85
C PHE A 15 -1.27 -18.54 -19.61
N VAL A 16 -0.56 -17.42 -19.64
CA VAL A 16 0.32 -16.97 -18.56
C VAL A 16 -0.48 -16.68 -17.30
N THR A 17 -1.61 -15.99 -17.40
CA THR A 17 -2.51 -15.73 -16.27
C THR A 17 -2.92 -17.03 -15.57
N LYS A 18 -3.25 -18.07 -16.35
CA LYS A 18 -3.60 -19.37 -15.81
C LYS A 18 -2.37 -20.05 -15.17
N HIS A 19 -1.22 -20.02 -15.85
CA HIS A 19 0.02 -20.63 -15.37
C HIS A 19 0.47 -20.05 -14.02
N PHE A 20 0.48 -18.72 -13.89
CA PHE A 20 0.80 -18.04 -12.63
C PHE A 20 -0.13 -18.49 -11.49
N LYS A 21 -1.44 -18.54 -11.77
CA LYS A 21 -2.44 -18.93 -10.76
C LYS A 21 -2.33 -20.39 -10.33
N GLU A 22 -1.92 -21.29 -11.22
CA GLU A 22 -1.91 -22.72 -10.96
C GLU A 22 -0.55 -23.24 -10.46
N ASN A 23 0.56 -22.61 -10.87
CA ASN A 23 1.89 -23.17 -10.72
C ASN A 23 2.89 -22.29 -9.96
N ILE A 24 2.64 -20.98 -9.79
CA ILE A 24 3.55 -20.09 -9.07
C ILE A 24 3.07 -19.91 -7.63
N SER A 25 3.98 -20.08 -6.66
CA SER A 25 3.66 -19.95 -5.23
C SER A 25 3.29 -18.51 -4.86
N ASP A 26 2.33 -18.36 -3.94
CA ASP A 26 1.96 -17.06 -3.33
C ASP A 26 3.14 -16.42 -2.55
N ASP A 27 4.22 -17.17 -2.30
CA ASP A 27 5.46 -16.66 -1.69
C ASP A 27 6.26 -15.73 -2.64
N HIS A 28 6.05 -15.86 -3.96
CA HIS A 28 6.62 -14.96 -4.98
C HIS A 28 5.80 -13.67 -5.10
N VAL A 29 5.89 -12.84 -4.05
CA VAL A 29 5.08 -11.62 -3.92
C VAL A 29 5.54 -10.46 -4.82
N PHE A 30 6.75 -10.53 -5.38
CA PHE A 30 7.24 -9.56 -6.37
C PHE A 30 7.10 -10.08 -7.79
N HIS A 31 7.62 -11.28 -8.06
CA HIS A 31 7.52 -11.95 -9.37
C HIS A 31 6.12 -12.57 -9.52
N ASP A 32 5.12 -11.70 -9.47
CA ASP A 32 3.70 -12.00 -9.57
C ASP A 32 3.13 -11.61 -10.95
N LEU A 33 1.90 -12.04 -11.23
CA LEU A 33 1.23 -11.72 -12.50
C LEU A 33 1.11 -10.20 -12.73
N GLU A 34 1.06 -9.40 -11.67
CA GLU A 34 0.99 -7.95 -11.80
C GLU A 34 2.33 -7.37 -12.28
N HIS A 35 3.47 -7.91 -11.82
CA HIS A 35 4.79 -7.55 -12.36
C HIS A 35 4.85 -7.87 -13.85
N THR A 36 4.48 -9.08 -14.27
CA THR A 36 4.47 -9.46 -15.69
C THR A 36 3.64 -8.49 -16.53
N LYS A 37 2.45 -8.09 -16.05
CA LYS A 37 1.62 -7.09 -16.73
C LYS A 37 2.29 -5.73 -16.81
N GLU A 38 2.91 -5.26 -15.73
CA GLU A 38 3.66 -4.01 -15.73
C GLU A 38 4.83 -4.05 -16.72
N VAL A 39 5.53 -5.18 -16.84
CA VAL A 39 6.64 -5.37 -17.79
C VAL A 39 6.13 -5.34 -19.23
N VAL A 40 5.05 -6.07 -19.55
CA VAL A 40 4.38 -6.01 -20.86
C VAL A 40 3.98 -4.57 -21.21
N GLU A 41 3.39 -3.85 -20.24
CA GLU A 41 3.02 -2.45 -20.45
C GLU A 41 4.22 -1.54 -20.71
N SER A 42 5.35 -1.81 -20.05
CA SER A 42 6.58 -1.04 -20.21
C SER A 42 7.29 -1.34 -21.51
N ALA A 43 7.36 -2.61 -21.90
CA ALA A 43 7.96 -3.04 -23.15
C ALA A 43 7.25 -2.37 -24.33
N TYR A 44 5.91 -2.30 -24.29
CA TYR A 44 5.13 -1.57 -25.27
C TYR A 44 5.35 -0.04 -25.21
N GLU A 45 5.40 0.55 -24.02
CA GLU A 45 5.67 2.00 -23.87
C GLU A 45 7.04 2.37 -24.47
N ILE A 46 8.07 1.58 -24.18
CA ILE A 46 9.43 1.81 -24.66
C ILE A 46 9.50 1.57 -26.18
N SER A 47 8.83 0.54 -26.70
CA SER A 47 8.82 0.23 -28.13
C SER A 47 8.27 1.38 -28.99
N MET A 48 7.37 2.21 -28.43
CA MET A 48 6.85 3.41 -29.13
C MET A 48 7.93 4.49 -29.40
N GLY A 49 9.06 4.45 -28.69
CA GLY A 49 10.22 5.30 -28.95
C GLY A 49 11.05 4.87 -30.16
N TYR A 50 10.78 3.67 -30.69
CA TYR A 50 11.54 3.02 -31.75
C TYR A 50 10.67 2.78 -33.00
N GLN A 51 11.30 2.64 -34.15
CA GLN A 51 10.62 2.31 -35.41
C GLN A 51 10.64 0.79 -35.62
N LEU A 52 9.93 0.08 -34.77
CA LEU A 52 9.79 -1.38 -34.86
C LEU A 52 8.64 -1.79 -35.78
N GLU A 53 8.81 -2.89 -36.49
CA GLU A 53 7.76 -3.54 -37.24
C GLU A 53 6.74 -4.21 -36.31
N ASP A 54 5.49 -4.38 -36.77
CA ASP A 54 4.44 -5.03 -35.98
C ASP A 54 4.86 -6.42 -35.48
N ARG A 55 5.64 -7.15 -36.30
CA ARG A 55 6.17 -8.47 -35.92
C ARG A 55 7.15 -8.39 -34.75
N GLU A 56 8.05 -7.42 -34.76
CA GLU A 56 9.04 -7.23 -33.69
C GLU A 56 8.36 -6.88 -32.37
N ILE A 57 7.33 -6.03 -32.41
CA ILE A 57 6.51 -5.69 -31.24
C ILE A 57 5.79 -6.95 -30.73
N GLU A 58 5.22 -7.77 -31.61
CA GLU A 58 4.57 -9.02 -31.20
C GLU A 58 5.54 -9.99 -30.50
N LEU A 59 6.76 -10.15 -31.02
CA LEU A 59 7.80 -11.00 -30.40
C LEU A 59 8.24 -10.42 -29.05
N LEU A 60 8.46 -9.12 -28.95
CA LEU A 60 8.81 -8.43 -27.70
C LEU A 60 7.74 -8.64 -26.62
N LEU A 61 6.46 -8.47 -26.98
CA LEU A 61 5.36 -8.62 -26.02
C LEU A 61 5.13 -10.10 -25.64
N LEU A 62 5.36 -11.05 -26.55
CA LEU A 62 5.39 -12.47 -26.20
C LEU A 62 6.50 -12.75 -25.18
N ALA A 63 7.73 -12.28 -25.43
CA ALA A 63 8.82 -12.43 -24.48
C ALA A 63 8.47 -11.82 -23.10
N ALA A 64 7.90 -10.62 -23.08
CA ALA A 64 7.48 -9.95 -21.86
C ALA A 64 6.41 -10.73 -21.08
N TRP A 65 5.47 -11.40 -21.75
CA TRP A 65 4.50 -12.27 -21.09
C TRP A 65 5.14 -13.51 -20.47
N PHE A 66 6.18 -14.07 -21.10
CA PHE A 66 6.75 -15.35 -20.70
C PHE A 66 7.98 -15.26 -19.78
N HIS A 67 8.63 -14.09 -19.65
CA HIS A 67 9.94 -13.98 -18.98
C HIS A 67 10.00 -14.59 -17.57
N ASP A 68 8.96 -14.38 -16.76
CA ASP A 68 8.88 -14.86 -15.38
C ASP A 68 8.10 -16.16 -15.20
N THR A 69 7.62 -16.79 -16.28
CA THR A 69 6.82 -18.02 -16.16
C THR A 69 7.61 -19.20 -15.56
N GLY A 70 8.94 -19.14 -15.58
CA GLY A 70 9.83 -20.13 -14.98
C GLY A 70 9.95 -20.09 -13.45
N TYR A 71 9.30 -19.13 -12.78
CA TYR A 71 9.24 -19.07 -11.32
C TYR A 71 8.45 -20.23 -10.68
N ASP A 72 7.72 -21.02 -11.48
CA ASP A 72 7.02 -22.23 -11.04
C ASP A 72 7.94 -23.27 -10.36
N LYS A 73 9.24 -23.24 -10.70
CA LYS A 73 10.28 -24.08 -10.09
C LYS A 73 11.32 -23.27 -9.31
N GLY A 74 10.97 -22.05 -8.91
CA GLY A 74 11.81 -21.13 -8.15
C GLY A 74 12.65 -20.18 -9.02
N PRO A 75 13.50 -19.36 -8.40
CA PRO A 75 14.18 -18.24 -9.07
C PRO A 75 15.39 -18.68 -9.91
N ASP A 76 16.06 -19.78 -9.58
CA ASP A 76 17.29 -20.16 -10.26
C ASP A 76 16.97 -20.77 -11.63
N GLY A 77 17.47 -20.13 -12.70
CA GLY A 77 17.27 -20.52 -14.08
C GLY A 77 15.82 -20.39 -14.57
N HIS A 78 15.10 -19.37 -14.07
CA HIS A 78 13.70 -19.14 -14.43
C HIS A 78 13.60 -18.63 -15.88
N GLU A 79 14.59 -17.90 -16.37
CA GLU A 79 14.65 -17.38 -17.73
C GLU A 79 14.73 -18.52 -18.75
N GLU A 80 15.58 -19.53 -18.52
CA GLU A 80 15.66 -20.70 -19.41
C GLU A 80 14.35 -21.47 -19.46
N ARG A 81 13.65 -21.60 -18.32
CA ARG A 81 12.33 -22.24 -18.27
C ARG A 81 11.26 -21.37 -18.94
N GLY A 82 11.32 -20.06 -18.78
CA GLY A 82 10.46 -19.11 -19.47
C GLY A 82 10.59 -19.25 -20.99
N CYS A 83 11.82 -19.37 -21.50
CA CYS A 83 12.11 -19.71 -22.89
C CYS A 83 11.49 -21.05 -23.31
N GLU A 84 11.61 -22.10 -22.50
CA GLU A 84 11.00 -23.41 -22.79
C GLU A 84 9.47 -23.32 -22.91
N TYR A 85 8.82 -22.56 -22.01
CA TYR A 85 7.36 -22.36 -22.03
C TYR A 85 6.92 -21.49 -23.22
N ALA A 86 7.64 -20.42 -23.52
CA ALA A 86 7.41 -19.59 -24.70
C ALA A 86 7.54 -20.41 -25.98
N LYS A 87 8.60 -21.22 -26.11
CA LYS A 87 8.81 -22.12 -27.25
C LYS A 87 7.64 -23.08 -27.46
N GLN A 88 7.18 -23.75 -26.40
CA GLN A 88 6.05 -24.67 -26.49
C GLN A 88 4.77 -23.97 -26.93
N PHE A 89 4.50 -22.78 -26.41
CA PHE A 89 3.36 -21.96 -26.80
C PHE A 89 3.46 -21.55 -28.28
N MET A 90 4.58 -20.96 -28.69
CA MET A 90 4.81 -20.45 -30.04
C MET A 90 4.78 -21.55 -31.12
N GLN A 91 5.28 -22.75 -30.82
CA GLN A 91 5.17 -23.91 -31.72
C GLN A 91 3.71 -24.32 -31.98
N GLY A 92 2.83 -24.18 -30.98
CA GLY A 92 1.38 -24.39 -31.13
C GLY A 92 0.69 -23.33 -32.01
N HIS A 93 1.34 -22.19 -32.23
CA HIS A 93 0.84 -21.05 -33.00
C HIS A 93 1.56 -20.85 -34.34
N ASN A 94 2.33 -21.84 -34.81
CA ASN A 94 3.04 -21.85 -36.11
C ASN A 94 4.07 -20.72 -36.30
N PHE A 95 4.75 -20.29 -35.24
CA PHE A 95 5.91 -19.39 -35.34
C PHE A 95 7.11 -20.13 -35.96
N SER A 96 7.99 -19.40 -36.65
CA SER A 96 9.23 -19.98 -37.18
C SER A 96 10.23 -20.27 -36.05
N GLU A 97 11.21 -21.15 -36.29
CA GLU A 97 12.27 -21.37 -35.29
C GLU A 97 13.11 -20.10 -35.06
N ASP A 98 13.28 -19.24 -36.07
CA ASP A 98 13.98 -17.95 -35.94
C ASP A 98 13.22 -17.01 -34.99
N ASP A 99 11.88 -16.93 -35.09
CA ASP A 99 11.06 -16.13 -34.17
C ASP A 99 11.17 -16.65 -32.72
N ILE A 100 11.20 -17.98 -32.55
CA ILE A 100 11.31 -18.62 -31.24
C ILE A 100 12.68 -18.34 -30.63
N GLU A 101 13.75 -18.41 -31.43
CA GLU A 101 15.11 -18.09 -31.00
C GLU A 101 15.20 -16.62 -30.57
N GLU A 102 14.58 -15.71 -31.32
CA GLU A 102 14.53 -14.28 -30.98
C GLU A 102 13.76 -14.04 -29.66
N VAL A 103 12.58 -14.63 -29.46
CA VAL A 103 11.85 -14.52 -28.18
C VAL A 103 12.67 -15.08 -27.02
N CYS A 104 13.39 -16.19 -27.24
CA CYS A 104 14.29 -16.71 -26.20
C CYS A 104 15.44 -15.75 -25.90
N ASN A 105 16.04 -15.12 -26.92
CA ASN A 105 17.07 -14.09 -26.74
C ASN A 105 16.54 -12.92 -25.89
N ILE A 106 15.33 -12.44 -26.20
CA ILE A 106 14.68 -11.34 -25.48
C ILE A 106 14.39 -11.72 -24.01
N ILE A 107 13.89 -12.94 -23.74
CA ILE A 107 13.67 -13.42 -22.37
C ILE A 107 15.00 -13.53 -21.61
N MET A 108 16.03 -14.11 -22.23
CA MET A 108 17.33 -14.28 -21.59
C MET A 108 18.02 -12.96 -21.25
N ALA A 109 17.62 -11.85 -21.88
CA ALA A 109 18.09 -10.51 -21.58
C ALA A 109 17.74 -10.01 -20.17
N THR A 110 16.72 -10.59 -19.51
CA THR A 110 16.35 -10.23 -18.12
C THR A 110 17.29 -10.84 -17.08
N LYS A 111 18.12 -11.82 -17.49
CA LYS A 111 19.02 -12.53 -16.58
C LYS A 111 20.09 -11.61 -16.01
N MET A 112 20.24 -11.63 -14.68
CA MET A 112 21.21 -10.80 -13.97
C MET A 112 22.61 -11.45 -13.89
N PRO A 113 23.71 -10.69 -14.10
CA PRO A 113 23.74 -9.31 -14.58
C PRO A 113 23.36 -9.20 -16.06
N GLN A 114 22.55 -8.19 -16.40
CA GLN A 114 22.04 -7.98 -17.76
C GLN A 114 23.18 -7.65 -18.73
N ALA A 115 23.13 -8.28 -19.90
CA ALA A 115 23.98 -8.01 -21.06
C ALA A 115 23.17 -8.24 -22.35
N PRO A 116 22.09 -7.45 -22.58
CA PRO A 116 21.25 -7.58 -23.75
C PRO A 116 22.04 -7.34 -25.04
N GLU A 117 21.73 -8.11 -26.08
CA GLU A 117 22.25 -7.92 -27.43
C GLU A 117 21.08 -7.70 -28.39
N GLY A 118 21.04 -6.52 -29.00
CA GLY A 118 20.00 -6.12 -29.96
C GLY A 118 18.88 -5.29 -29.35
N ASP A 119 18.20 -4.51 -30.20
CA ASP A 119 17.23 -3.49 -29.79
C ASP A 119 16.08 -4.06 -28.93
N LEU A 120 15.53 -5.23 -29.30
CA LEU A 120 14.41 -5.85 -28.56
C LEU A 120 14.84 -6.37 -27.18
N ALA A 121 16.04 -6.95 -27.09
CA ALA A 121 16.61 -7.41 -25.83
C ALA A 121 16.91 -6.23 -24.88
N GLU A 122 17.42 -5.12 -25.42
CA GLU A 122 17.65 -3.89 -24.65
C GLU A 122 16.32 -3.30 -24.13
N ILE A 123 15.29 -3.23 -24.98
CA ILE A 123 13.95 -2.78 -24.59
C ILE A 123 13.37 -3.67 -23.48
N MET A 124 13.51 -4.99 -23.58
CA MET A 124 13.02 -5.93 -22.57
C MET A 124 13.75 -5.78 -21.23
N ALA A 125 15.08 -5.68 -21.26
CA ALA A 125 15.89 -5.47 -20.05
C ALA A 125 15.47 -4.18 -19.31
N ASP A 126 15.19 -3.11 -20.06
CA ASP A 126 14.69 -1.86 -19.50
C ASP A 126 13.25 -1.94 -18.99
N ALA A 127 12.40 -2.68 -19.69
CA ALA A 127 11.00 -2.89 -19.31
C ALA A 127 10.89 -3.62 -17.96
N ASP A 128 11.68 -4.67 -17.77
CA ASP A 128 11.76 -5.45 -16.51
C ASP A 128 12.20 -4.56 -15.33
N MET A 129 13.15 -3.66 -15.59
CA MET A 129 13.68 -2.72 -14.60
C MET A 129 12.92 -1.39 -14.52
N SER A 130 11.81 -1.23 -15.25
CA SER A 130 11.08 0.04 -15.37
C SER A 130 10.55 0.57 -14.04
N HIS A 131 10.29 -0.32 -13.07
CA HIS A 131 9.80 0.02 -11.75
C HIS A 131 10.76 0.96 -10.99
N LEU A 132 12.07 0.89 -11.25
CA LEU A 132 13.10 1.76 -10.67
C LEU A 132 12.84 3.24 -10.96
N GLY A 133 12.26 3.54 -12.13
CA GLY A 133 11.85 4.88 -12.56
C GLY A 133 10.39 5.21 -12.32
N LYS A 134 9.59 4.35 -11.67
CA LYS A 134 8.13 4.55 -11.55
C LYS A 134 7.70 4.93 -10.14
N LYS A 135 6.44 5.37 -10.01
CA LYS A 135 5.88 5.70 -8.68
C LYS A 135 5.69 4.45 -7.81
N SER A 136 5.54 3.28 -8.44
CA SER A 136 5.42 1.96 -7.81
C SER A 136 6.72 1.49 -7.16
N TYR A 137 7.87 2.12 -7.44
CA TYR A 137 9.19 1.76 -6.90
C TYR A 137 9.17 1.30 -5.44
N TRP A 138 8.61 2.11 -4.52
CA TRP A 138 8.63 1.79 -3.09
C TRP A 138 7.78 0.57 -2.72
N ASP A 139 6.67 0.35 -3.43
CA ASP A 139 5.80 -0.80 -3.24
C ASP A 139 6.48 -2.07 -3.78
N ARG A 140 7.00 -1.97 -5.01
CA ARG A 140 7.75 -3.02 -5.71
C ARG A 140 9.01 -3.46 -4.95
N CYS A 141 9.85 -2.54 -4.50
CA CYS A 141 11.00 -2.88 -3.66
C CYS A 141 10.59 -3.48 -2.30
N GLY A 142 9.47 -3.04 -1.73
CA GLY A 142 8.90 -3.68 -0.54
C GLY A 142 8.56 -5.15 -0.78
N LYS A 143 7.96 -5.46 -1.93
CA LYS A 143 7.69 -6.83 -2.38
C LYS A 143 8.99 -7.62 -2.62
N ILE A 144 10.01 -7.04 -3.28
CA ILE A 144 11.32 -7.71 -3.45
C ILE A 144 11.88 -8.14 -2.08
N ARG A 145 11.89 -7.21 -1.12
CA ARG A 145 12.40 -7.49 0.23
C ARG A 145 11.61 -8.62 0.91
N GLN A 146 10.29 -8.61 0.77
CA GLN A 146 9.42 -9.64 1.32
C GLN A 146 9.68 -10.99 0.64
N GLU A 147 9.82 -11.03 -0.67
CA GLU A 147 10.09 -12.26 -1.42
C GLU A 147 11.46 -12.86 -1.07
N LEU A 148 12.50 -12.03 -0.93
CA LEU A 148 13.83 -12.47 -0.46
C LEU A 148 13.75 -13.16 0.90
N HIS A 149 12.89 -12.67 1.80
CA HIS A 149 12.64 -13.33 3.08
C HIS A 149 11.87 -14.64 2.92
N LEU A 150 10.77 -14.65 2.16
CA LEU A 150 9.90 -15.83 2.04
C LEU A 150 10.57 -16.99 1.28
N VAL A 151 11.32 -16.67 0.22
CA VAL A 151 11.88 -17.67 -0.72
C VAL A 151 13.31 -18.03 -0.38
N LYS A 152 14.13 -17.05 0.05
CA LYS A 152 15.57 -17.24 0.28
C LYS A 152 15.99 -17.16 1.76
N ASP A 153 15.04 -16.95 2.67
CA ASP A 153 15.28 -16.72 4.11
C ASP A 153 16.30 -15.59 4.38
N VAL A 154 16.39 -14.61 3.46
CA VAL A 154 17.28 -13.46 3.59
C VAL A 154 16.58 -12.37 4.39
N ILE A 155 17.09 -12.09 5.58
CA ILE A 155 16.60 -11.02 6.44
C ILE A 155 17.67 -9.93 6.53
N MET A 156 17.33 -8.74 6.05
CA MET A 156 18.17 -7.54 6.15
C MET A 156 17.59 -6.56 7.16
N SER A 157 18.47 -5.96 7.96
CA SER A 157 18.15 -4.76 8.73
C SER A 157 17.77 -3.60 7.81
N GLU A 158 17.17 -2.55 8.36
CA GLU A 158 16.85 -1.34 7.58
C GLU A 158 18.08 -0.71 6.93
N GLN A 159 19.24 -0.76 7.61
CA GLN A 159 20.47 -0.19 7.09
C GLN A 159 21.01 -1.02 5.92
N GLU A 160 21.12 -2.34 6.09
CA GLU A 160 21.56 -3.26 5.05
C GLU A 160 20.66 -3.19 3.81
N TRP A 161 19.33 -3.10 4.02
CA TRP A 161 18.39 -2.97 2.91
C TRP A 161 18.58 -1.66 2.13
N VAL A 162 18.73 -0.54 2.83
CA VAL A 162 18.97 0.75 2.16
C VAL A 162 20.31 0.75 1.43
N ASP A 163 21.34 0.12 1.99
CA ASP A 163 22.64 0.01 1.34
C ASP A 163 22.58 -0.85 0.08
N PHE A 164 21.88 -1.99 0.15
CA PHE A 164 21.60 -2.86 -0.99
C PHE A 164 20.88 -2.10 -2.12
N GLU A 165 19.80 -1.39 -1.81
CA GLU A 165 19.03 -0.63 -2.80
C GLU A 165 19.87 0.49 -3.43
N ILE A 166 20.65 1.23 -2.64
CA ILE A 166 21.53 2.28 -3.20
C ILE A 166 22.54 1.67 -4.17
N ASP A 167 23.19 0.57 -3.78
CA ASP A 167 24.16 -0.10 -4.64
C ASP A 167 23.51 -0.61 -5.93
N PHE A 168 22.36 -1.27 -5.83
CA PHE A 168 21.58 -1.75 -6.97
C PHE A 168 21.20 -0.62 -7.94
N LEU A 169 20.57 0.46 -7.44
CA LEU A 169 20.12 1.55 -8.31
C LEU A 169 21.29 2.32 -8.94
N THR A 170 22.42 2.45 -8.24
CA THR A 170 23.57 3.21 -8.75
C THR A 170 24.43 2.41 -9.73
N ASN A 171 24.42 1.08 -9.64
CA ASN A 171 25.12 0.20 -10.58
C ASN A 171 24.28 -0.11 -11.83
N HIS A 172 22.95 -0.04 -11.74
CA HIS A 172 22.06 -0.20 -12.90
C HIS A 172 22.16 1.00 -13.87
N ARG A 173 22.09 0.73 -15.17
CA ARG A 173 21.84 1.72 -16.25
C ARG A 173 20.76 1.19 -17.19
N TYR A 174 19.92 2.07 -17.72
CA TYR A 174 19.02 1.65 -18.78
C TYR A 174 19.83 1.51 -20.07
N HIS A 175 19.40 0.62 -20.96
CA HIS A 175 20.09 0.28 -22.20
C HIS A 175 19.65 1.18 -23.36
N THR A 176 18.37 1.56 -23.37
CA THR A 176 17.76 2.40 -24.39
C THR A 176 17.74 3.88 -23.99
N ASP A 177 18.01 4.77 -24.95
CA ASP A 177 17.93 6.22 -24.76
C ASP A 177 16.52 6.64 -24.31
N PHE A 178 15.48 5.95 -24.80
CA PHE A 178 14.09 6.25 -24.48
C PHE A 178 13.74 5.87 -23.03
N ALA A 179 14.17 4.71 -22.55
CA ALA A 179 13.96 4.33 -21.15
C ALA A 179 14.76 5.23 -20.20
N GLU A 180 15.99 5.62 -20.57
CA GLU A 180 16.74 6.63 -19.82
C GLU A 180 15.91 7.92 -19.68
N GLU A 181 15.38 8.47 -20.77
CA GLU A 181 14.56 9.69 -20.73
C GLU A 181 13.31 9.53 -19.84
N LEU A 182 12.61 8.41 -19.95
CA LEU A 182 11.39 8.13 -19.18
C LEU A 182 11.65 7.97 -17.68
N TYR A 183 12.71 7.24 -17.32
CA TYR A 183 12.83 6.63 -16.01
C TYR A 183 13.94 7.24 -15.14
N ASP A 184 15.01 7.79 -15.72
CA ASP A 184 16.17 8.21 -14.94
C ASP A 184 15.86 9.34 -13.96
N LYS A 185 15.04 10.31 -14.36
CA LYS A 185 14.71 11.46 -13.51
C LYS A 185 14.09 11.02 -12.18
N LYS A 186 13.26 9.98 -12.20
CA LYS A 186 12.62 9.42 -11.00
C LYS A 186 13.54 8.43 -10.29
N LYS A 187 14.28 7.59 -11.00
CA LYS A 187 15.32 6.73 -10.42
C LYS A 187 16.33 7.53 -9.58
N HIS A 188 16.85 8.62 -10.13
CA HIS A 188 17.72 9.57 -9.41
C HIS A 188 17.04 10.26 -8.22
N LYS A 189 15.72 10.41 -8.26
CA LYS A 189 14.96 10.89 -7.11
C LYS A 189 14.89 9.83 -6.01
N HIS A 190 14.67 8.56 -6.35
CA HIS A 190 14.67 7.45 -5.40
C HIS A 190 16.05 7.27 -4.76
N ILE A 191 17.14 7.29 -5.53
CA ILE A 191 18.52 7.27 -5.02
C ILE A 191 18.73 8.37 -3.98
N ARG A 192 18.32 9.60 -4.27
CA ARG A 192 18.43 10.71 -3.30
C ARG A 192 17.58 10.50 -2.05
N GLN A 193 16.43 9.84 -2.15
CA GLN A 193 15.60 9.51 -0.99
C GLN A 193 16.24 8.42 -0.13
N LEU A 194 16.82 7.38 -0.75
CA LEU A 194 17.56 6.33 -0.06
C LEU A 194 18.81 6.87 0.64
N ILE A 195 19.61 7.72 -0.02
CA ILE A 195 20.78 8.36 0.60
C ILE A 195 20.37 9.17 1.84
N LYS A 196 19.25 9.91 1.77
CA LYS A 196 18.70 10.62 2.93
C LYS A 196 18.24 9.67 4.04
N GLN A 197 17.71 8.50 3.69
CA GLN A 197 17.33 7.47 4.64
C GLN A 197 18.55 6.85 5.32
N LYS A 198 19.60 6.49 4.54
CA LYS A 198 20.90 6.03 5.04
C LYS A 198 21.48 6.99 6.09
N LEU A 199 21.52 8.28 5.76
CA LEU A 199 22.03 9.32 6.68
C LEU A 199 21.23 9.44 7.99
N ARG A 200 19.95 9.06 8.01
CA ARG A 200 19.13 9.08 9.23
C ARG A 200 19.34 7.84 10.09
N LEU A 201 19.58 6.70 9.46
CA LEU A 201 19.77 5.41 10.14
C LEU A 201 21.16 5.32 10.79
N SER A 202 22.19 5.95 10.19
CA SER A 202 23.56 5.95 10.70
C SER A 202 24.14 7.37 10.79
N PRO A 203 23.82 8.16 11.84
CA PRO A 203 24.33 9.53 12.02
C PRO A 203 25.86 9.62 12.27
N ALA A 204 26.52 8.49 12.56
CA ALA A 204 27.91 8.44 13.05
C ALA A 204 28.98 8.20 11.98
N GLU A 205 28.61 7.86 10.74
CA GLU A 205 29.53 7.81 9.58
C GLU A 205 29.45 9.13 8.80
N TYR A 206 29.78 10.23 9.46
CA TYR A 206 29.85 11.55 8.84
C TYR A 206 31.31 11.93 8.62
N GLU A 207 31.86 11.54 7.46
CA GLU A 207 32.89 12.35 6.83
C GLU A 207 32.21 13.61 6.26
N SER A 208 32.79 14.77 6.60
CA SER A 208 32.25 16.11 6.43
C SER A 208 31.63 16.43 5.04
N PRO A 209 30.75 17.45 4.94
CA PRO A 209 30.01 17.79 3.72
C PRO A 209 30.90 18.41 2.61
N GLU A 210 32.20 18.55 2.86
CA GLU A 210 33.18 19.03 1.87
C GLU A 210 33.57 17.95 0.84
N THR A 211 33.43 16.66 1.18
CA THR A 211 33.72 15.53 0.26
C THR A 211 32.60 15.30 -0.75
N ILE A 212 31.36 15.66 -0.40
CA ILE A 212 30.18 15.57 -1.27
C ILE A 212 30.30 16.58 -2.43
N SER A 213 30.80 17.80 -2.17
CA SER A 213 31.05 18.78 -3.24
C SER A 213 32.04 18.28 -4.29
N LYS A 214 33.06 17.50 -3.92
CA LYS A 214 34.06 16.96 -4.86
C LYS A 214 33.52 15.81 -5.71
N LYS A 215 32.73 14.89 -5.13
CA LYS A 215 32.06 13.82 -5.90
C LYS A 215 30.91 14.35 -6.76
N GLU A 216 30.16 15.34 -6.27
CA GLU A 216 29.16 16.06 -7.07
C GLU A 216 29.79 16.86 -8.20
N LEU A 217 31.02 17.38 -8.04
CA LEU A 217 31.77 18.03 -9.13
C LEU A 217 32.24 17.04 -10.20
N ASP A 218 32.61 15.81 -9.85
CA ASP A 218 33.01 14.78 -10.82
C ASP A 218 31.80 14.19 -11.57
N ILE A 219 30.64 14.09 -10.89
CA ILE A 219 29.37 13.68 -11.51
C ILE A 219 28.79 14.85 -12.35
N LYS A 220 28.86 16.10 -11.87
CA LYS A 220 28.46 17.28 -12.64
C LYS A 220 29.33 17.51 -13.87
N LYS A 221 30.65 17.29 -13.81
CA LYS A 221 31.51 17.45 -14.99
C LYS A 221 31.20 16.46 -16.12
N LYS A 222 30.60 15.30 -15.81
CA LYS A 222 30.08 14.36 -16.81
C LYS A 222 28.66 14.72 -17.29
N ALA A 223 27.83 15.32 -16.43
CA ALA A 223 26.45 15.70 -16.75
C ALA A 223 26.30 17.11 -17.34
N GLU A 224 27.27 18.02 -17.18
CA GLU A 224 27.22 19.41 -17.66
C GLU A 224 27.46 19.58 -19.16
N ASN A 225 27.74 18.49 -19.90
CA ASN A 225 27.81 18.53 -21.38
C ASN A 225 26.47 18.29 -22.08
N PHE A 226 25.38 18.02 -21.36
CA PHE A 226 24.05 17.90 -21.97
C PHE A 226 23.04 18.84 -21.30
N GLN A 227 22.61 19.81 -22.10
CA GLN A 227 21.39 20.62 -21.94
C GLN A 227 21.41 21.80 -20.97
N ASN A 228 22.04 22.88 -21.47
CA ASN A 228 21.51 24.22 -21.31
C ASN A 228 20.12 24.34 -21.96
N LYS A 229 19.05 24.50 -21.18
CA LYS A 229 17.90 25.39 -21.49
C LYS A 229 16.91 25.52 -20.31
N THR A 230 16.96 26.70 -19.69
CA THR A 230 15.82 27.56 -19.28
C THR A 230 14.62 26.93 -18.58
N TYR A 231 14.38 27.27 -17.30
CA TYR A 231 13.30 28.19 -16.87
C TYR A 231 13.35 28.48 -15.35
N ASN A 232 12.64 29.54 -15.00
CA ASN A 232 12.89 30.51 -13.94
C ASN A 232 12.83 30.07 -12.47
N LYS A 233 13.64 30.82 -11.72
CA LYS A 233 13.65 31.10 -10.29
C LYS A 233 12.37 31.83 -9.89
N ASP A 234 11.66 31.36 -8.85
CA ASP A 234 11.16 32.19 -7.74
C ASP A 234 10.42 31.39 -6.66
N TYR A 235 10.61 31.85 -5.41
CA TYR A 235 10.09 31.41 -4.11
C TYR A 235 10.70 30.16 -3.45
N GLU A 236 11.82 30.38 -2.75
CA GLU A 236 12.33 29.48 -1.71
C GLU A 236 11.56 29.66 -0.39
N ILE A 237 10.70 28.70 -0.06
CA ILE A 237 10.57 28.25 1.33
C ILE A 237 11.42 26.98 1.43
N LYS A 238 12.41 27.03 2.33
CA LYS A 238 13.37 25.96 2.59
C LYS A 238 12.64 24.77 3.24
N GLU A 239 12.05 23.91 2.41
CA GLU A 239 11.34 22.72 2.85
C GLU A 239 12.29 21.55 3.08
N LEU A 240 12.71 21.38 4.34
CA LEU A 240 13.03 20.08 4.90
C LEU A 240 11.75 19.23 4.98
N ARG A 241 11.22 18.77 3.84
CA ARG A 241 10.09 17.82 3.84
C ARG A 241 10.61 16.38 3.91
N LEU A 242 10.32 15.68 5.00
CA LEU A 242 10.10 14.24 4.95
C LEU A 242 9.07 13.97 3.84
N GLY A 243 9.36 12.96 3.01
CA GLY A 243 8.76 12.82 1.68
C GLY A 243 7.24 12.64 1.66
N ARG A 244 6.64 12.93 0.49
CA ARG A 244 5.20 12.74 0.18
C ARG A 244 4.65 11.35 0.55
N GLY A 245 5.51 10.32 0.64
CA GLY A 245 5.14 8.98 1.10
C GLY A 245 4.73 8.93 2.57
N VAL A 246 5.49 9.58 3.46
CA VAL A 246 5.15 9.69 4.89
C VAL A 246 3.87 10.51 5.07
N GLU A 247 3.76 11.64 4.36
CA GLU A 247 2.53 12.44 4.33
C GLU A 247 1.32 11.62 3.82
N THR A 248 1.52 10.81 2.78
CA THR A 248 0.48 9.92 2.26
C THR A 248 0.14 8.81 3.24
N MET A 249 1.12 8.20 3.90
CA MET A 249 0.91 7.18 4.93
C MET A 249 0.09 7.75 6.09
N TYR A 250 0.49 8.90 6.64
CA TYR A 250 -0.29 9.55 7.70
C TYR A 250 -1.69 9.88 7.20
N ARG A 251 -1.83 10.51 6.02
CA ARG A 251 -3.14 10.84 5.45
C ARG A 251 -4.03 9.60 5.27
N THR A 252 -3.46 8.51 4.77
CA THR A 252 -4.17 7.24 4.59
C THR A 252 -4.54 6.64 5.94
N ALA A 253 -3.61 6.58 6.90
CA ALA A 253 -3.89 6.09 8.26
C ALA A 253 -5.01 6.88 8.94
N TYR A 254 -4.95 8.22 8.89
CA TYR A 254 -6.00 9.09 9.42
C TYR A 254 -7.36 8.81 8.75
N ARG A 255 -7.41 8.73 7.41
CA ARG A 255 -8.64 8.38 6.68
C ARG A 255 -9.18 7.02 7.10
N THR A 256 -8.32 6.02 7.24
CA THR A 256 -8.70 4.68 7.68
C THR A 256 -9.26 4.70 9.10
N HIS A 257 -8.62 5.38 10.04
CA HIS A 257 -9.12 5.50 11.42
C HIS A 257 -10.46 6.22 11.51
N VAL A 258 -10.63 7.32 10.76
CA VAL A 258 -11.92 8.04 10.68
C VAL A 258 -13.00 7.15 10.08
N SER A 259 -12.68 6.42 9.00
CA SER A 259 -13.59 5.47 8.35
C SER A 259 -13.98 4.31 9.29
N LEU A 260 -13.02 3.69 9.97
CA LEU A 260 -13.30 2.62 10.94
C LEU A 260 -14.16 3.11 12.10
N SER A 261 -13.96 4.35 12.55
CA SER A 261 -14.82 4.96 13.57
C SER A 261 -16.24 5.17 13.04
N SER A 262 -16.41 5.68 11.81
CA SER A 262 -17.74 5.89 11.23
C SER A 262 -18.48 4.57 11.00
N ILE A 263 -17.77 3.51 10.61
CA ILE A 263 -18.34 2.15 10.51
C ILE A 263 -18.84 1.66 11.87
N ALA A 264 -18.06 1.86 12.93
CA ALA A 264 -18.47 1.49 14.29
C ALA A 264 -19.73 2.27 14.73
N ASP A 265 -19.78 3.57 14.45
CA ASP A 265 -20.94 4.41 14.75
C ASP A 265 -22.17 4.01 13.94
N PHE A 266 -21.99 3.68 12.65
CA PHE A 266 -23.04 3.16 11.79
C PHE A 266 -23.62 1.84 12.31
N LYS A 267 -22.76 0.87 12.66
CA LYS A 267 -23.20 -0.41 13.25
C LYS A 267 -23.93 -0.22 14.58
N ALA A 268 -23.46 0.69 15.42
CA ALA A 268 -24.15 1.02 16.67
C ALA A 268 -25.53 1.66 16.40
N ASN A 269 -25.65 2.55 15.41
CA ASN A 269 -26.94 3.15 15.03
C ASN A 269 -27.93 2.12 14.48
N ILE A 270 -27.46 1.12 13.71
CA ILE A 270 -28.29 -0.02 13.30
C ILE A 270 -28.81 -0.76 14.54
N MET A 271 -27.94 -1.06 15.51
CA MET A 271 -28.34 -1.72 16.75
C MET A 271 -29.34 -0.91 17.58
N LEU A 272 -29.20 0.42 17.64
CA LEU A 272 -30.18 1.31 18.27
C LEU A 272 -31.54 1.21 17.57
N SER A 273 -31.54 1.27 16.24
CA SER A 273 -32.76 1.28 15.42
C SER A 273 -33.53 -0.04 15.52
N ILE A 274 -32.83 -1.18 15.39
CA ILE A 274 -33.44 -2.51 15.50
C ILE A 274 -34.06 -2.70 16.89
N ASN A 275 -33.32 -2.38 17.96
CA ASN A 275 -33.85 -2.52 19.32
C ASN A 275 -35.03 -1.57 19.59
N ALA A 276 -35.00 -0.35 19.06
CA ALA A 276 -36.14 0.58 19.19
C ALA A 276 -37.40 0.05 18.48
N ILE A 277 -37.25 -0.53 17.28
CA ILE A 277 -38.35 -1.16 16.54
C ILE A 277 -38.91 -2.35 17.32
N ILE A 278 -38.04 -3.24 17.82
CA ILE A 278 -38.47 -4.42 18.61
C ILE A 278 -39.24 -3.97 19.86
N ILE A 279 -38.71 -3.01 20.62
CA ILE A 279 -39.37 -2.48 21.82
C ILE A 279 -40.75 -1.90 21.45
N SER A 280 -40.84 -1.12 20.38
CA SER A 280 -42.12 -0.54 19.92
C SER A 280 -43.17 -1.60 19.58
N ILE A 281 -42.77 -2.64 18.82
CA ILE A 281 -43.66 -3.75 18.47
C ILE A 281 -44.07 -4.53 19.71
N VAL A 282 -43.13 -4.88 20.58
CA VAL A 282 -43.39 -5.64 21.81
C VAL A 282 -44.35 -4.89 22.73
N ILE A 283 -44.14 -3.59 22.94
CA ILE A 283 -45.02 -2.77 23.77
C ILE A 283 -46.42 -2.65 23.16
N SER A 284 -46.52 -2.44 21.84
CA SER A 284 -47.83 -2.27 21.19
C SER A 284 -48.63 -3.57 21.03
N THR A 285 -47.97 -4.72 20.94
CA THR A 285 -48.63 -6.00 20.63
C THR A 285 -48.74 -6.96 21.83
N LEU A 286 -47.70 -7.07 22.67
CA LEU A 286 -47.64 -8.06 23.74
C LEU A 286 -48.13 -7.52 25.08
N VAL A 287 -47.81 -6.26 25.43
CA VAL A 287 -48.21 -5.66 26.71
C VAL A 287 -49.74 -5.60 26.90
N PRO A 288 -50.57 -5.26 25.89
CA PRO A 288 -52.02 -5.30 26.02
C PRO A 288 -52.60 -6.70 26.30
N GLN A 289 -51.83 -7.76 26.07
CA GLN A 289 -52.25 -9.15 26.30
C GLN A 289 -51.91 -9.65 27.71
N PHE A 290 -51.33 -8.82 28.58
CA PHE A 290 -50.93 -9.24 29.92
C PHE A 290 -52.11 -9.56 30.84
N ASP A 291 -53.23 -8.86 30.67
CA ASP A 291 -54.45 -9.09 31.45
C ASP A 291 -55.11 -10.43 31.09
N THR A 292 -54.97 -10.88 29.85
CA THR A 292 -55.57 -12.13 29.35
C THR A 292 -54.63 -13.32 29.46
N ASN A 293 -53.31 -13.11 29.34
CA ASN A 293 -52.32 -14.17 29.42
C ASN A 293 -51.09 -13.74 30.24
N THR A 294 -51.16 -13.95 31.54
CA THR A 294 -50.09 -13.61 32.50
C THR A 294 -48.78 -14.35 32.21
N LYS A 295 -48.81 -15.50 31.51
CA LYS A 295 -47.59 -16.25 31.14
C LYS A 295 -46.69 -15.49 30.16
N LEU A 296 -47.24 -14.53 29.40
CA LEU A 296 -46.48 -13.71 28.45
C LEU A 296 -45.62 -12.62 29.13
N ILE A 297 -45.87 -12.31 30.40
CA ILE A 297 -45.17 -11.23 31.11
C ILE A 297 -43.67 -11.53 31.21
N LEU A 298 -43.30 -12.71 31.69
CA LEU A 298 -41.90 -13.09 31.89
C LEU A 298 -41.07 -13.04 30.60
N PRO A 299 -41.43 -13.72 29.50
CA PRO A 299 -40.64 -13.70 28.27
C PRO A 299 -40.58 -12.29 27.64
N THR A 300 -41.66 -11.51 27.78
CA THR A 300 -41.70 -10.11 27.30
C THR A 300 -40.74 -9.22 28.09
N VAL A 301 -40.73 -9.31 29.42
CA VAL A 301 -39.81 -8.53 30.26
C VAL A 301 -38.36 -8.92 29.97
N VAL A 302 -38.06 -10.22 29.81
CA VAL A 302 -36.72 -10.69 29.45
C VAL A 302 -36.26 -10.08 28.12
N LEU A 303 -37.12 -10.10 27.09
CA LEU A 303 -36.83 -9.49 25.79
C LEU A 303 -36.54 -7.99 25.90
N LEU A 304 -37.39 -7.26 26.62
CA LEU A 304 -37.23 -5.81 26.82
C LEU A 304 -35.92 -5.48 27.54
N VAL A 305 -35.55 -6.25 28.58
CA VAL A 305 -34.28 -6.07 29.30
C VAL A 305 -33.10 -6.31 28.36
N VAL A 306 -33.12 -7.37 27.56
CA VAL A 306 -32.07 -7.65 26.57
C VAL A 306 -31.91 -6.48 25.59
N CYS A 307 -33.02 -5.98 25.04
CA CYS A 307 -33.00 -4.85 24.11
C CYS A 307 -32.44 -3.57 24.77
N LEU A 308 -32.81 -3.29 26.03
CA LEU A 308 -32.30 -2.14 26.77
C LEU A 308 -30.80 -2.24 27.06
N VAL A 309 -30.30 -3.41 27.47
CA VAL A 309 -28.86 -3.61 27.72
C VAL A 309 -28.06 -3.51 26.42
N ALA A 310 -28.56 -4.08 25.32
CA ALA A 310 -27.93 -3.91 24.01
C ALA A 310 -27.91 -2.43 23.58
N MET A 311 -29.03 -1.71 23.75
CA MET A 311 -29.12 -0.28 23.45
C MET A 311 -28.16 0.55 24.29
N PHE A 312 -27.96 0.20 25.56
CA PHE A 312 -26.99 0.84 26.45
C PHE A 312 -25.56 0.74 25.90
N TYR A 313 -25.11 -0.45 25.50
CA TYR A 313 -23.78 -0.62 24.91
C TYR A 313 -23.64 0.03 23.53
N ALA A 314 -24.68 0.00 22.69
CA ALA A 314 -24.69 0.72 21.42
C ALA A 314 -24.51 2.23 21.63
N THR A 315 -25.21 2.80 22.62
CA THR A 315 -25.09 4.21 23.00
C THR A 315 -23.70 4.54 23.54
N LEU A 316 -23.09 3.64 24.33
CA LEU A 316 -21.71 3.84 24.80
C LEU A 316 -20.68 3.83 23.67
N SER A 317 -20.94 3.11 22.59
CA SER A 317 -20.07 3.09 21.40
C SER A 317 -20.13 4.42 20.63
N THR A 318 -21.32 5.03 20.50
CA THR A 318 -21.51 6.31 19.78
C THR A 318 -21.20 7.52 20.64
N ARG A 319 -21.12 7.38 21.96
CA ARG A 319 -20.83 8.49 22.89
C ARG A 319 -19.46 9.11 22.58
N PRO A 320 -19.40 10.41 22.20
CA PRO A 320 -18.13 11.09 21.99
C PRO A 320 -17.36 11.17 23.32
N LYS A 321 -16.07 10.86 23.28
CA LYS A 321 -15.17 11.07 24.41
C LYS A 321 -14.24 12.20 24.08
N VAL A 322 -14.31 13.25 24.90
CA VAL A 322 -13.34 14.34 24.88
C VAL A 322 -12.23 13.92 25.85
N THR A 323 -11.03 13.66 25.33
CA THR A 323 -9.83 13.58 26.16
C THR A 323 -9.58 15.00 26.68
N GLU A 324 -9.66 15.20 27.99
CA GLU A 324 -9.40 16.49 28.60
C GLU A 324 -7.89 16.73 28.71
N GLY A 325 -7.40 17.79 28.08
CA GLY A 325 -6.06 18.31 28.30
C GLY A 325 -5.99 19.76 27.83
N LYS A 326 -5.38 20.64 28.62
CA LYS A 326 -4.87 21.92 28.09
C LYS A 326 -3.40 21.70 27.83
N VAL A 327 -2.95 21.93 26.60
CA VAL A 327 -1.51 21.98 26.28
C VAL A 327 -0.99 23.36 26.66
N SER A 328 -0.02 23.43 27.58
CA SER A 328 0.64 24.68 27.96
C SER A 328 1.74 25.07 26.96
N LYS A 329 2.21 26.32 26.99
CA LYS A 329 3.39 26.73 26.20
C LYS A 329 4.63 25.93 26.55
N GLU A 330 4.82 25.65 27.84
CA GLU A 330 5.93 24.84 28.35
C GLU A 330 5.87 23.40 27.82
N ASP A 331 4.68 22.82 27.63
CA ASP A 331 4.52 21.50 27.02
C ASP A 331 4.93 21.49 25.54
N ILE A 332 4.73 22.60 24.84
CA ILE A 332 5.09 22.76 23.42
C ILE A 332 6.60 22.94 23.29
N GLU A 333 7.22 23.78 24.15
CA GLU A 333 8.67 23.98 24.19
C GLU A 333 9.40 22.67 24.53
N ASN A 334 8.82 21.85 25.40
CA ASN A 334 9.35 20.54 25.76
C ASN A 334 8.96 19.40 24.80
N LYS A 335 8.31 19.70 23.66
CA LYS A 335 7.88 18.72 22.64
C LYS A 335 6.95 17.61 23.17
N LYS A 336 6.15 17.91 24.19
CA LYS A 336 5.22 17.00 24.85
C LYS A 336 3.75 17.26 24.48
N GLY A 337 3.42 18.46 24.00
CA GLY A 337 2.06 18.84 23.61
C GLY A 337 1.60 18.21 22.29
N ASN A 338 0.37 17.66 22.25
CA ASN A 338 -0.27 17.26 20.99
C ASN A 338 -1.31 18.30 20.57
N LEU A 339 -0.95 19.19 19.65
CA LEU A 339 -1.82 20.24 19.11
C LEU A 339 -2.69 19.79 17.92
N LEU A 340 -2.48 18.57 17.40
CA LEU A 340 -3.27 18.05 16.28
C LEU A 340 -4.62 17.48 16.73
N PHE A 341 -4.73 17.15 18.02
CA PHE A 341 -5.98 16.70 18.62
C PHE A 341 -6.84 17.87 19.12
N PHE A 342 -8.07 18.00 18.63
CA PHE A 342 -8.97 19.10 18.99
C PHE A 342 -9.25 19.22 20.49
N GLY A 343 -9.33 18.10 21.22
CA GLY A 343 -9.57 18.10 22.66
C GLY A 343 -8.43 18.70 23.49
N ASN A 344 -7.26 18.89 22.89
CA ASN A 344 -6.09 19.49 23.53
C ASN A 344 -5.99 21.02 23.32
N PHE A 345 -6.58 21.55 22.24
CA PHE A 345 -6.48 22.97 21.89
C PHE A 345 -7.79 23.76 21.95
N TYR A 346 -8.96 23.13 22.06
CA TYR A 346 -10.26 23.84 22.02
C TYR A 346 -10.45 24.93 23.11
N LYS A 347 -9.63 24.91 24.16
CA LYS A 347 -9.62 25.91 25.26
C LYS A 347 -8.40 26.85 25.20
N MET A 348 -7.56 26.76 24.17
CA MET A 348 -6.36 27.59 24.02
C MET A 348 -6.70 28.95 23.38
N PRO A 349 -6.06 30.06 23.82
CA PRO A 349 -6.11 31.34 23.11
C PRO A 349 -5.54 31.21 21.69
N LEU A 350 -6.12 31.94 20.73
CA LEU A 350 -5.71 31.89 19.32
C LEU A 350 -4.21 32.18 19.12
N ASN A 351 -3.67 33.18 19.83
CA ASN A 351 -2.26 33.56 19.74
C ASN A 351 -1.32 32.43 20.20
N ASP A 352 -1.72 31.68 21.21
CA ASP A 352 -0.93 30.57 21.75
C ASP A 352 -1.00 29.35 20.82
N TYR A 353 -2.16 29.14 20.18
CA TYR A 353 -2.35 28.11 19.17
C TYR A 353 -1.56 28.40 17.88
N ASP A 354 -1.64 29.62 17.33
CA ASP A 354 -0.87 30.01 16.13
C ASP A 354 0.64 29.87 16.37
N TRP A 355 1.13 30.35 17.52
CA TRP A 355 2.52 30.18 17.91
C TRP A 355 2.89 28.69 18.01
N GLY A 356 2.10 27.88 18.72
CA GLY A 356 2.36 26.46 18.91
C GLY A 356 2.36 25.66 17.60
N MET A 357 1.44 25.97 16.69
CA MET A 357 1.38 25.36 15.36
C MET A 357 2.59 25.75 14.51
N ARG A 358 3.05 27.00 14.57
CA ARG A 358 4.27 27.44 13.87
C ARG A 358 5.51 26.71 14.41
N GLU A 359 5.63 26.53 15.72
CA GLU A 359 6.72 25.76 16.32
C GLU A 359 6.66 24.28 15.92
N LEU A 360 5.47 23.68 15.91
CA LEU A 360 5.26 22.31 15.44
C LEU A 360 5.65 22.14 13.96
N ILE A 361 5.30 23.09 13.08
CA ILE A 361 5.60 23.01 11.64
C ILE A 361 7.09 23.21 11.34
N LYS A 362 7.80 24.01 12.15
CA LYS A 362 9.24 24.26 11.97
C LYS A 362 10.10 23.03 12.26
N ASP A 363 9.63 22.15 13.14
CA ASP A 363 10.35 20.94 13.56
C ASP A 363 9.64 19.69 13.05
N SER A 364 10.18 19.09 11.98
CA SER A 364 9.58 17.92 11.35
C SER A 364 9.50 16.71 12.28
N ASP A 365 10.50 16.49 13.14
CA ASP A 365 10.53 15.34 14.05
C ASP A 365 9.47 15.52 15.14
N TYR A 366 9.28 16.74 15.63
CA TYR A 366 8.20 17.06 16.54
C TYR A 366 6.82 16.91 15.88
N LEU A 367 6.65 17.37 14.65
CA LEU A 367 5.41 17.19 13.88
C LEU A 367 5.05 15.71 13.72
N TYR A 368 5.96 14.88 13.22
CA TYR A 368 5.67 13.46 12.99
C TYR A 368 5.55 12.67 14.28
N SER A 369 6.32 12.98 15.32
CA SER A 369 6.13 12.41 16.65
C SER A 369 4.72 12.71 17.19
N THR A 370 4.24 13.94 16.97
CA THR A 370 2.90 14.37 17.36
C THR A 370 1.80 13.63 16.56
N MET A 371 1.95 13.51 15.24
CA MET A 371 1.05 12.74 14.39
C MET A 371 1.02 11.25 14.76
N THR A 372 2.18 10.65 15.09
CA THR A 372 2.28 9.26 15.55
C THR A 372 1.50 9.06 16.85
N LYS A 373 1.72 9.92 17.84
CA LYS A 373 1.02 9.88 19.13
C LYS A 373 -0.49 10.01 18.92
N ASP A 374 -0.91 10.90 18.04
CA ASP A 374 -2.32 11.11 17.73
C ASP A 374 -2.97 9.88 17.07
N LEU A 375 -2.33 9.27 16.07
CA LEU A 375 -2.77 8.00 15.49
C LEU A 375 -2.87 6.87 16.53
N TYR A 376 -1.89 6.77 17.45
CA TYR A 376 -1.93 5.79 18.53
C TYR A 376 -3.16 5.98 19.44
N PHE A 377 -3.45 7.21 19.86
CA PHE A 377 -4.63 7.49 20.68
C PHE A 377 -5.95 7.28 19.93
N LEU A 378 -6.02 7.60 18.63
CA LEU A 378 -7.16 7.24 17.78
C LEU A 378 -7.39 5.72 17.76
N GLY A 379 -6.31 4.93 17.69
CA GLY A 379 -6.36 3.47 17.82
C GLY A 379 -6.96 3.00 19.15
N ILE A 380 -6.54 3.58 20.28
CA ILE A 380 -7.09 3.24 21.61
C ILE A 380 -8.59 3.53 21.71
N VAL A 381 -9.02 4.70 21.22
CA VAL A 381 -10.44 5.08 21.22
C VAL A 381 -11.25 4.12 20.37
N LEU A 382 -10.73 3.76 19.19
CA LEU A 382 -11.36 2.82 18.28
C LEU A 382 -11.51 1.43 18.90
N ALA A 383 -10.43 0.89 19.49
CA ALA A 383 -10.47 -0.42 20.17
C ALA A 383 -11.55 -0.47 21.26
N LYS A 384 -11.73 0.62 22.01
CA LYS A 384 -12.78 0.74 23.02
C LYS A 384 -14.19 0.75 22.41
N LYS A 385 -14.40 1.46 21.29
CA LYS A 385 -15.69 1.44 20.55
C LYS A 385 -16.02 0.02 20.08
N TYR A 386 -15.07 -0.66 19.44
CA TYR A 386 -15.25 -2.03 18.97
C TYR A 386 -15.53 -3.01 20.12
N ARG A 387 -14.92 -2.81 21.31
CA ARG A 387 -15.24 -3.61 22.49
C ARG A 387 -16.69 -3.44 22.94
N TYR A 388 -17.20 -2.20 23.02
CA TYR A 388 -18.60 -1.95 23.35
C TYR A 388 -19.55 -2.55 22.31
N LEU A 389 -19.21 -2.40 21.03
CA LEU A 389 -20.00 -2.94 19.94
C LEU A 389 -20.04 -4.48 19.98
N SER A 390 -18.90 -5.13 20.21
CA SER A 390 -18.81 -6.59 20.37
C SER A 390 -19.68 -7.06 21.54
N THR A 391 -19.58 -6.43 22.71
CA THR A 391 -20.45 -6.75 23.85
C THR A 391 -21.93 -6.53 23.53
N CYS A 392 -22.28 -5.45 22.82
CA CYS A 392 -23.65 -5.18 22.37
C CYS A 392 -24.21 -6.33 21.51
N TYR A 393 -23.45 -6.78 20.49
CA TYR A 393 -23.86 -7.88 19.64
C TYR A 393 -23.99 -9.20 20.40
N SER A 394 -23.06 -9.51 21.31
CA SER A 394 -23.15 -10.71 22.14
C SER A 394 -24.38 -10.69 23.04
N VAL A 395 -24.65 -9.57 23.73
CA VAL A 395 -25.85 -9.41 24.57
C VAL A 395 -27.11 -9.58 23.74
N PHE A 396 -27.20 -8.93 22.58
CA PHE A 396 -28.37 -9.02 21.73
C PHE A 396 -28.58 -10.44 21.20
N LEU A 397 -27.55 -11.08 20.66
CA LEU A 397 -27.64 -12.42 20.07
C LEU A 397 -28.03 -13.48 21.11
N PHE A 398 -27.26 -13.59 22.20
CA PHE A 398 -27.53 -14.60 23.22
C PHE A 398 -28.81 -14.28 23.99
N GLY A 399 -29.08 -13.00 24.25
CA GLY A 399 -30.31 -12.57 24.92
C GLY A 399 -31.56 -12.85 24.10
N LEU A 400 -31.51 -12.70 22.77
CA LEU A 400 -32.62 -13.03 21.89
C LEU A 400 -32.90 -14.54 21.86
N ILE A 401 -31.85 -15.37 21.80
CA ILE A 401 -31.98 -16.84 21.91
C ILE A 401 -32.64 -17.21 23.24
N ILE A 402 -32.16 -16.66 24.36
CA ILE A 402 -32.73 -16.90 25.70
C ILE A 402 -34.20 -16.48 25.72
N SER A 403 -34.54 -15.31 25.19
CA SER A 403 -35.93 -14.83 25.14
C SER A 403 -36.84 -15.78 24.35
N VAL A 404 -36.41 -16.26 23.18
CA VAL A 404 -37.16 -17.23 22.37
C VAL A 404 -37.36 -18.55 23.13
N VAL A 405 -36.33 -19.04 23.82
CA VAL A 405 -36.44 -20.25 24.64
C VAL A 405 -37.43 -20.04 25.79
N VAL A 406 -37.39 -18.90 26.48
CA VAL A 406 -38.34 -18.58 27.56
C VAL A 406 -39.76 -18.51 26.99
N PHE A 407 -39.97 -17.87 25.83
CA PHE A 407 -41.27 -17.86 25.13
C PHE A 407 -41.76 -19.29 24.88
N ALA A 408 -40.94 -20.15 24.27
CA ALA A 408 -41.31 -21.53 23.97
C ALA A 408 -41.67 -22.32 25.23
N LEU A 409 -40.87 -22.21 26.30
CA LEU A 409 -41.15 -22.89 27.56
C LEU A 409 -42.45 -22.40 28.21
N THR A 410 -42.74 -21.10 28.16
CA THR A 410 -44.01 -20.56 28.70
C THR A 410 -45.25 -20.97 27.90
N PHE A 411 -45.10 -21.41 26.65
CA PHE A 411 -46.20 -21.97 25.86
C PHE A 411 -46.37 -23.49 26.04
N LEU A 412 -45.29 -24.19 26.42
CA LEU A 412 -45.31 -25.63 26.68
C LEU A 412 -45.77 -25.98 28.11
N LEU A 413 -45.53 -25.09 29.07
CA LEU A 413 -46.01 -25.15 30.47
C LEU A 413 -47.28 -24.32 30.62
#